data_AF-A0A9P4QSU0-F1
#
_entry.id   AF-A0A9P4QSU0-F1
#
_cell.length_a   1.000
_cell.length_b   1.000
_cell.length_c   1.000
_cell.angle_alpha   90.00
_cell.angle_beta   90.00
_cell.angle_gamma   90.00
#
_symmetry.space_group_name_H-M   'P 1'
#
loop_
_entity.id
_entity.type
_entity.pdbx_description
1 polymer ?
#
loop_
_entity_poly.entity_id
_entity_poly.type
_entity_poly.pdbx_seq_one_letter_code
_entity_poly.pdbx_strand_id
1 'polypeptide(L)'
;MTNPASEPTTHPLTSSLLVLYGAVDASTINQNDLNDWWTNEHLPERLRLPGFEHARRYRRLSSLSGPDGQTEYLALYSVTHLSQLASNEYAKKLENPTPRTMEFMPCLAGMTRVAGNVVMRASTSQSLQVQRAAGTGYYLGVLEFATGRSGGMGEEAFTEAILHEILQLNAADIAEILLVQEDVKITQAGSKSKSYKDVQFS
;
A
#
# COMPACT_ATOMS: atom_id res chain seq x y z
N MET A 1 -30.18 26.75 -6.06
CA MET A 1 -30.04 25.52 -6.88
C MET A 1 -28.88 24.73 -6.31
N THR A 2 -29.18 23.69 -5.53
CA THR A 2 -28.21 22.80 -4.91
C THR A 2 -27.73 21.79 -5.94
N ASN A 3 -26.43 21.71 -6.16
CA ASN A 3 -25.81 20.70 -7.02
C ASN A 3 -26.11 19.32 -6.41
N PRO A 4 -26.73 18.36 -7.12
CA PRO A 4 -26.94 17.03 -6.57
C PRO A 4 -25.57 16.39 -6.33
N ALA A 5 -25.34 15.95 -5.10
CA ALA A 5 -24.18 15.14 -4.76
C ALA A 5 -24.15 13.95 -5.73
N SER A 6 -23.06 13.80 -6.48
CA SER A 6 -22.87 12.70 -7.41
C SER A 6 -22.98 11.39 -6.63
N GLU A 7 -23.88 10.50 -7.02
CA GLU A 7 -24.00 9.18 -6.41
C GLU A 7 -22.65 8.44 -6.50
N PRO A 8 -22.24 7.72 -5.45
CA PRO A 8 -21.01 6.93 -5.48
C PRO A 8 -21.14 5.84 -6.56
N THR A 9 -20.42 5.99 -7.67
CA THR A 9 -20.40 5.01 -8.77
C THR A 9 -19.66 3.74 -8.34
N THR A 10 -20.36 2.62 -8.26
CA THR A 10 -19.81 1.28 -8.01
C THR A 10 -19.47 0.57 -9.32
N HIS A 11 -18.35 0.92 -9.94
CA HIS A 11 -17.77 0.04 -10.97
C HIS A 11 -17.04 -1.12 -10.28
N PRO A 12 -17.11 -2.38 -10.77
CA PRO A 12 -16.24 -3.44 -10.28
C PRO A 12 -14.80 -3.01 -10.55
N LEU A 13 -14.07 -2.67 -9.49
CA LEU A 13 -12.70 -2.22 -9.58
C LEU A 13 -11.82 -3.44 -9.78
N THR A 14 -11.46 -3.73 -11.02
CA THR A 14 -10.47 -4.75 -11.36
C THR A 14 -9.04 -4.27 -11.03
N SER A 15 -8.83 -3.76 -9.82
CA SER A 15 -7.54 -3.27 -9.36
C SER A 15 -7.14 -4.05 -8.13
N SER A 16 -5.97 -4.67 -8.17
CA SER A 16 -5.34 -5.31 -7.02
C SER A 16 -4.26 -4.38 -6.47
N LEU A 17 -3.99 -4.45 -5.17
CA LEU A 17 -2.99 -3.64 -4.50
C LEU A 17 -1.94 -4.51 -3.82
N LEU A 18 -0.70 -4.07 -3.94
CA LEU A 18 0.35 -4.40 -2.99
C LEU A 18 0.56 -3.19 -2.08
N VAL A 19 0.36 -3.40 -0.79
CA VAL A 19 0.50 -2.41 0.28
C VAL A 19 1.72 -2.79 1.12
N LEU A 20 2.61 -1.84 1.37
CA LEU A 20 3.66 -1.99 2.37
C LEU A 20 3.63 -0.82 3.33
N TYR A 21 3.64 -1.08 4.63
CA TYR A 21 3.75 -0.01 5.62
C TYR A 21 4.52 -0.45 6.84
N GLY A 22 5.17 0.49 7.50
CA GLY A 22 5.94 0.23 8.71
C GLY A 22 7.01 1.28 8.93
N ALA A 23 7.84 1.04 9.93
CA ALA A 23 9.03 1.83 10.21
C ALA A 23 10.26 1.17 9.56
N VAL A 24 11.29 1.98 9.33
CA VAL A 24 12.62 1.50 8.98
C VAL A 24 13.57 1.89 10.11
N ASP A 25 14.48 1.00 10.49
CA ASP A 25 15.49 1.33 11.49
C ASP A 25 16.52 2.30 10.91
N ALA A 26 16.32 3.59 11.20
CA ALA A 26 17.19 4.68 10.75
C ALA A 26 18.62 4.63 11.34
N SER A 27 18.88 3.78 12.34
CA SER A 27 20.24 3.59 12.87
C SER A 27 21.11 2.71 11.99
N THR A 28 20.49 1.93 11.10
CA THR A 28 21.18 0.94 10.26
C THR A 28 21.60 1.48 8.89
N ILE A 29 21.04 2.62 8.47
CA ILE A 29 21.19 3.11 7.09
C ILE A 29 21.03 4.63 7.00
N ASN A 30 21.70 5.26 6.03
CA ASN A 30 21.44 6.66 5.68
C ASN A 30 20.04 6.80 5.05
N GLN A 31 19.16 7.53 5.72
CA GLN A 31 17.78 7.72 5.28
C GLN A 31 17.65 8.47 3.94
N ASN A 32 18.56 9.38 3.61
CA ASN A 32 18.52 10.07 2.31
C ASN A 32 18.86 9.10 1.19
N ASP A 33 19.86 8.24 1.38
CA ASP A 33 20.26 7.25 0.38
C ASP A 33 19.18 6.18 0.19
N LEU A 34 18.53 5.75 1.28
CA LEU A 34 17.36 4.86 1.23
C LEU A 34 16.23 5.50 0.40
N ASN A 35 15.95 6.79 0.62
CA ASN A 35 14.89 7.49 -0.10
C ASN A 35 15.22 7.73 -1.57
N ASP A 36 16.49 8.01 -1.89
CA ASP A 36 16.97 8.11 -3.27
C ASP A 36 16.84 6.77 -3.98
N TRP A 37 17.35 5.68 -3.38
CA TRP A 37 17.21 4.34 -3.94
C TRP A 37 15.75 3.96 -4.16
N TRP A 38 14.89 4.16 -3.17
CA TRP A 38 13.49 3.77 -3.31
C TRP A 38 12.81 4.55 -4.44
N THR A 39 13.04 5.86 -4.53
CA THR A 39 12.38 6.74 -5.50
C THR A 39 12.92 6.58 -6.91
N ASN A 40 14.24 6.57 -7.06
CA ASN A 40 14.91 6.67 -8.36
C ASN A 40 15.32 5.32 -8.94
N GLU A 41 15.27 4.24 -8.14
CA GLU A 41 15.62 2.90 -8.60
C GLU A 41 14.49 1.90 -8.33
N HIS A 42 14.13 1.67 -7.06
CA HIS A 42 13.18 0.60 -6.71
C HIS A 42 11.80 0.80 -7.31
N LEU A 43 11.21 1.99 -7.18
CA LEU A 43 9.89 2.30 -7.75
C LEU A 43 9.86 2.13 -9.28
N PRO A 44 10.76 2.76 -10.07
CA PRO A 44 10.84 2.54 -11.51
C PRO A 44 11.07 1.10 -11.93
N GLU A 45 11.80 0.31 -11.14
CA GLU A 45 11.98 -1.10 -11.41
C GLU A 45 10.68 -1.90 -11.26
N ARG A 46 9.89 -1.63 -10.22
CA ARG A 46 8.56 -2.26 -10.04
C ARG A 46 7.58 -1.84 -11.13
N LEU A 47 7.53 -0.55 -11.44
CA LEU A 47 6.63 0.00 -12.46
C LEU A 47 6.94 -0.49 -13.89
N ARG A 48 8.15 -1.02 -14.14
CA ARG A 48 8.50 -1.64 -15.43
C ARG A 48 8.06 -3.10 -15.55
N LEU A 49 7.59 -3.73 -14.47
CA LEU A 49 7.11 -5.10 -14.51
C LEU A 49 5.71 -5.16 -15.15
N PRO A 50 5.40 -6.24 -15.89
CA PRO A 50 4.08 -6.43 -16.47
C PRO A 50 2.96 -6.33 -15.42
N GLY A 51 1.92 -5.57 -15.77
CA GLY A 51 0.75 -5.40 -14.92
C GLY A 51 0.91 -4.44 -13.74
N PHE A 52 2.08 -3.87 -13.48
CA PHE A 52 2.20 -2.74 -12.55
C PHE A 52 1.76 -1.45 -13.24
N GLU A 53 0.78 -0.76 -12.66
CA GLU A 53 0.15 0.41 -13.29
C GLU A 53 0.59 1.71 -12.62
N HIS A 54 0.53 1.75 -11.30
CA HIS A 54 0.79 2.94 -10.51
C HIS A 54 1.51 2.60 -9.22
N ALA A 55 2.32 3.54 -8.73
CA ALA A 55 2.90 3.45 -7.40
C ALA A 55 2.78 4.79 -6.69
N ARG A 56 2.43 4.75 -5.41
CA ARG A 56 2.44 5.91 -4.51
C ARG A 56 3.26 5.55 -3.29
N ARG A 57 4.09 6.48 -2.84
CA ARG A 57 4.90 6.33 -1.63
C ARG A 57 4.74 7.57 -0.77
N TYR A 58 4.49 7.33 0.51
CA TYR A 58 4.34 8.34 1.53
C TYR A 58 5.40 8.12 2.60
N ARG A 59 5.88 9.23 3.15
CA ARG A 59 6.71 9.25 4.34
C ARG A 59 6.09 10.23 5.32
N ARG A 60 6.03 9.83 6.59
CA ARG A 60 5.56 10.70 7.67
C ARG A 60 6.39 11.97 7.73
N LEU A 61 5.72 13.11 7.91
CA LEU A 61 6.39 14.39 8.13
C LEU A 61 7.08 14.39 9.49
N SER A 62 8.34 14.81 9.55
CA SER A 62 9.14 14.87 10.77
C SER A 62 8.55 15.80 11.84
N SER A 63 7.72 16.75 11.45
CA SER A 63 7.03 17.70 12.34
C SER A 63 5.83 17.09 13.08
N LEU A 64 5.34 15.92 12.66
CA LEU A 64 4.24 15.24 13.35
C LEU A 64 4.82 14.40 14.47
N SER A 65 4.62 14.82 15.73
CA SER A 65 4.94 14.04 16.92
C SER A 65 3.96 12.87 17.10
N GLY A 66 4.45 11.76 17.64
CA GLY A 66 3.66 10.57 17.94
C GLY A 66 4.59 9.53 18.56
N PRO A 67 4.09 8.55 19.33
CA PRO A 67 4.91 7.56 20.01
C PRO A 67 6.02 6.97 19.14
N ASP A 68 7.19 6.79 19.74
CA ASP A 68 8.36 6.15 19.12
C ASP A 68 8.00 4.74 18.61
N GLY A 69 8.50 4.35 17.43
CA GLY A 69 8.21 3.05 16.81
C GLY A 69 6.99 2.98 15.88
N GLN A 70 6.43 4.12 15.46
CA GLN A 70 5.31 4.18 14.53
C GLN A 70 5.67 3.97 13.05
N THR A 71 4.69 3.51 12.26
CA THR A 71 4.69 3.50 10.80
C THR A 71 5.23 4.81 10.22
N GLU A 72 6.39 4.75 9.57
CA GLU A 72 7.03 5.90 8.94
C GLU A 72 6.71 5.96 7.44
N TYR A 73 6.60 4.81 6.79
CA TYR A 73 6.41 4.69 5.36
C TYR A 73 5.10 3.97 5.04
N LEU A 74 4.45 4.39 3.95
CA LEU A 74 3.45 3.62 3.21
C LEU A 74 3.85 3.60 1.74
N ALA A 75 3.81 2.43 1.11
CA ALA A 75 3.91 2.26 -0.33
C ALA A 75 2.70 1.48 -0.83
N LEU A 76 2.10 1.97 -1.92
CA LEU A 76 0.99 1.34 -2.62
C LEU A 76 1.43 1.08 -4.05
N TYR A 77 1.26 -0.14 -4.55
CA TYR A 77 1.42 -0.48 -5.95
C TYR A 77 0.10 -1.03 -6.48
N SER A 78 -0.46 -0.39 -7.49
CA SER A 78 -1.61 -0.91 -8.22
C SER A 78 -1.14 -1.86 -9.29
N VAL A 79 -1.75 -3.05 -9.31
CA VAL A 79 -1.51 -4.06 -10.33
C VAL A 79 -2.82 -4.48 -10.98
N THR A 80 -2.76 -4.82 -12.27
CA THR A 80 -3.92 -5.24 -13.08
C THR A 80 -4.61 -6.46 -12.49
N HIS A 81 -3.82 -7.43 -12.02
CA HIS A 81 -4.29 -8.63 -11.36
C HIS A 81 -3.33 -9.05 -10.25
N LEU A 82 -3.89 -9.59 -9.17
CA LEU A 82 -3.10 -10.03 -8.02
C LEU A 82 -2.07 -11.12 -8.38
N SER A 83 -2.37 -11.94 -9.39
CA SER A 83 -1.47 -12.97 -9.93
C SER A 83 -0.15 -12.42 -10.47
N GLN A 84 -0.07 -11.12 -10.82
CA GLN A 84 1.18 -10.49 -11.26
C GLN A 84 2.25 -10.52 -10.16
N LEU A 85 1.85 -10.46 -8.89
CA LEU A 85 2.74 -10.52 -7.73
C LEU A 85 3.28 -11.94 -7.45
N ALA A 86 2.76 -12.95 -8.15
CA ALA A 86 3.25 -14.34 -8.12
C ALA A 86 3.72 -14.81 -9.50
N SER A 87 3.87 -13.89 -10.45
CA SER A 87 4.35 -14.20 -11.80
C SER A 87 5.83 -14.58 -11.83
N ASN A 88 6.23 -15.29 -12.88
CA ASN A 88 7.64 -15.62 -13.10
C ASN A 88 8.49 -14.37 -13.34
N GLU A 89 7.94 -13.35 -13.98
CA GLU A 89 8.59 -12.06 -14.24
C GLU A 89 8.88 -11.33 -12.93
N TYR A 90 7.90 -11.30 -12.02
CA TYR A 90 8.08 -10.72 -10.69
C TYR A 90 9.12 -11.51 -9.88
N ALA A 91 9.02 -12.85 -9.88
CA ALA A 91 9.99 -13.72 -9.20
C ALA A 91 11.42 -13.52 -9.71
N LYS A 92 11.63 -13.51 -11.03
CA LYS A 92 12.94 -13.23 -11.65
C LYS A 92 13.52 -11.90 -11.20
N LYS A 93 12.69 -10.86 -11.06
CA LYS A 93 13.19 -9.56 -10.57
C LYS A 93 13.61 -9.62 -9.10
N LEU A 94 12.88 -10.35 -8.26
CA LEU A 94 13.26 -10.58 -6.86
C LEU A 94 14.56 -11.40 -6.75
N GLU A 95 14.78 -12.32 -7.68
CA GLU A 95 15.95 -13.20 -7.71
C GLU A 95 17.23 -12.49 -8.21
N ASN A 96 17.07 -11.41 -8.98
CA ASN A 96 18.16 -10.63 -9.57
C ASN A 96 18.15 -9.16 -9.07
N PRO A 97 18.41 -8.93 -7.77
CA PRO A 97 18.46 -7.58 -7.22
C PRO A 97 19.69 -6.81 -7.73
N THR A 98 19.55 -5.49 -7.83
CA THR A 98 20.69 -4.59 -8.04
C THR A 98 21.56 -4.53 -6.77
N PRO A 99 22.81 -4.04 -6.88
CA PRO A 99 23.66 -3.81 -5.69
C PRO A 99 22.97 -2.97 -4.61
N ARG A 100 22.32 -1.86 -4.98
CA ARG A 100 21.60 -1.03 -4.01
C ARG A 100 20.35 -1.73 -3.46
N THR A 101 19.66 -2.54 -4.26
CA THR A 101 18.54 -3.35 -3.74
C THR A 101 19.01 -4.35 -2.70
N MET A 102 20.18 -4.98 -2.87
CA MET A 102 20.77 -5.85 -1.85
C MET A 102 21.14 -5.09 -0.57
N GLU A 103 21.58 -3.84 -0.70
CA GLU A 103 21.93 -2.96 0.41
C GLU A 103 20.70 -2.51 1.22
N PHE A 104 19.65 -2.03 0.55
CA PHE A 104 18.52 -1.35 1.21
C PHE A 104 17.30 -2.24 1.51
N MET A 105 17.05 -3.32 0.75
CA MET A 105 15.89 -4.19 1.03
C MET A 105 15.87 -4.80 2.43
N PRO A 106 17.00 -5.18 3.05
CA PRO A 106 17.00 -5.67 4.44
C PRO A 106 16.35 -4.70 5.42
N CYS A 107 16.52 -3.38 5.22
CA CYS A 107 15.92 -2.34 6.06
C CYS A 107 14.38 -2.33 6.00
N LEU A 108 13.79 -2.89 4.94
CA LEU A 108 12.34 -2.96 4.75
C LEU A 108 11.75 -4.27 5.29
N ALA A 109 12.56 -5.18 5.81
CA ALA A 109 12.13 -6.53 6.16
C ALA A 109 11.10 -6.59 7.30
N GLY A 110 11.15 -5.62 8.22
CA GLY A 110 10.18 -5.47 9.31
C GLY A 110 8.92 -4.68 8.95
N MET A 111 8.73 -4.31 7.68
CA MET A 111 7.49 -3.68 7.23
C MET A 111 6.40 -4.73 7.01
N THR A 112 5.18 -4.38 7.35
CA THR A 112 4.01 -5.17 6.97
C THR A 112 3.82 -5.12 5.46
N ARG A 113 3.56 -6.27 4.85
CA ARG A 113 3.23 -6.45 3.45
C ARG A 113 1.83 -7.04 3.35
N VAL A 114 0.95 -6.44 2.55
CA VAL A 114 -0.40 -6.97 2.26
C VAL A 114 -0.61 -6.93 0.75
N ALA A 115 -1.05 -8.05 0.16
CA ALA A 115 -1.43 -8.14 -1.24
C ALA A 115 -2.90 -8.56 -1.34
N GLY A 116 -3.72 -7.80 -2.05
CA GLY A 116 -5.15 -8.08 -2.09
C GLY A 116 -5.91 -7.40 -3.21
N ASN A 117 -7.20 -7.73 -3.33
CA ASN A 117 -8.11 -7.09 -4.28
C ASN A 117 -8.80 -5.91 -3.63
N VAL A 118 -8.96 -4.82 -4.37
CA VAL A 118 -9.79 -3.70 -3.91
C VAL A 118 -11.25 -4.11 -4.06
N VAL A 119 -11.94 -4.30 -2.92
CA VAL A 119 -13.36 -4.66 -2.88
C VAL A 119 -14.26 -3.44 -2.72
N MET A 120 -13.70 -2.30 -2.26
CA MET A 120 -14.35 -1.00 -2.28
C MET A 120 -13.33 0.10 -2.55
N ARG A 121 -13.74 1.10 -3.34
CA ARG A 121 -13.15 2.44 -3.32
C ARG A 121 -14.22 3.48 -3.10
N ALA A 122 -13.95 4.42 -2.22
CA ALA A 122 -14.75 5.63 -2.06
C ALA A 122 -13.81 6.83 -2.13
N SER A 123 -14.24 7.91 -2.76
CA SER A 123 -13.46 9.15 -2.85
C SER A 123 -14.41 10.32 -2.94
N THR A 124 -14.10 11.42 -2.28
CA THR A 124 -14.78 12.67 -2.61
C THR A 124 -14.08 13.31 -3.81
N SER A 125 -14.87 13.77 -4.77
CA SER A 125 -14.34 14.39 -5.99
C SER A 125 -13.69 15.74 -5.63
N GLN A 126 -12.39 15.75 -5.36
CA GLN A 126 -11.58 16.95 -5.49
C GLN A 126 -10.71 16.82 -6.75
N SER A 127 -10.83 17.82 -7.63
CA SER A 127 -10.23 17.81 -8.97
C SER A 127 -8.73 17.50 -8.93
N LEU A 128 -8.28 16.61 -9.84
CA LEU A 128 -6.88 16.36 -10.15
C LEU A 128 -6.12 17.67 -10.40
N GLN A 129 -5.34 18.12 -9.42
CA GLN A 129 -4.21 19.00 -9.69
C GLN A 129 -2.94 18.15 -9.64
N VAL A 130 -2.24 18.07 -10.79
CA VAL A 130 -0.87 17.57 -10.84
C VAL A 130 0.00 18.57 -10.11
N GLN A 131 0.16 18.41 -8.80
CA GLN A 131 1.15 19.14 -8.02
C GLN A 131 2.46 18.34 -8.00
N ARG A 132 3.47 18.86 -8.70
CA ARG A 132 4.86 18.68 -8.25
C ARG A 132 5.05 19.59 -7.03
N ALA A 133 4.50 19.19 -5.89
CA ALA A 133 4.71 19.87 -4.62
C ALA A 133 5.30 18.87 -3.63
N ALA A 134 6.20 19.34 -2.76
CA ALA A 134 6.44 18.68 -1.48
C ALA A 134 5.08 18.68 -0.75
N GLY A 135 4.36 17.56 -0.80
CA GLY A 135 2.94 17.50 -0.47
C GLY A 135 2.64 17.99 0.94
N THR A 136 1.74 18.96 1.05
CA THR A 136 1.21 19.45 2.32
C THR A 136 -0.01 18.61 2.72
N GLY A 137 0.15 17.82 3.79
CA GLY A 137 -0.91 17.51 4.77
C GLY A 137 -2.14 16.72 4.30
N TYR A 138 -1.98 15.42 4.09
CA TYR A 138 -3.09 14.47 4.25
C TYR A 138 -2.76 13.51 5.40
N TYR A 139 -3.73 13.28 6.29
CA TYR A 139 -3.64 12.18 7.23
C TYR A 139 -3.85 10.87 6.47
N LEU A 140 -2.99 9.90 6.74
CA LEU A 140 -3.04 8.59 6.13
C LEU A 140 -3.19 7.56 7.25
N GLY A 141 -4.18 6.68 7.11
CA GLY A 141 -4.45 5.61 8.05
C GLY A 141 -4.49 4.27 7.34
N VAL A 142 -3.94 3.24 7.99
CA VAL A 142 -4.17 1.84 7.64
C VAL A 142 -4.92 1.23 8.83
N LEU A 143 -6.09 0.67 8.58
CA LEU A 143 -6.90 -0.03 9.56
C LEU A 143 -6.99 -1.49 9.13
N GLU A 144 -6.53 -2.40 9.98
CA GLU A 144 -6.60 -3.84 9.73
C GLU A 144 -7.72 -4.47 10.55
N PHE A 145 -8.48 -5.35 9.92
CA PHE A 145 -9.58 -6.07 10.55
C PHE A 145 -9.33 -7.57 10.45
N ALA A 146 -9.50 -8.29 11.55
CA ALA A 146 -9.36 -9.75 11.57
C ALA A 146 -10.74 -10.42 11.71
N THR A 147 -11.22 -11.04 10.64
CA THR A 147 -12.48 -11.79 10.61
C THR A 147 -12.25 -13.23 11.10
N GLY A 148 -12.04 -13.41 12.41
CA GLY A 148 -11.51 -14.69 12.93
C GLY A 148 -12.07 -15.23 14.25
N ARG A 149 -13.09 -14.63 14.85
CA ARG A 149 -13.69 -15.18 16.08
C ARG A 149 -14.99 -15.92 15.78
N SER A 150 -15.17 -17.10 16.38
CA SER A 150 -16.42 -17.86 16.32
C SER A 150 -17.60 -16.98 16.73
N GLY A 151 -18.61 -16.85 15.85
CA GLY A 151 -19.75 -15.94 16.04
C GLY A 151 -19.56 -14.53 15.44
N GLY A 152 -18.46 -14.28 14.72
CA GLY A 152 -18.24 -13.06 13.96
C GLY A 152 -19.11 -12.96 12.71
N MET A 153 -19.30 -11.73 12.24
CA MET A 153 -19.96 -11.43 10.96
C MET A 153 -19.16 -12.08 9.81
N GLY A 154 -19.86 -12.72 8.86
CA GLY A 154 -19.22 -13.26 7.65
C GLY A 154 -18.57 -12.14 6.83
N GLU A 155 -17.57 -12.48 6.02
CA GLU A 155 -16.75 -11.51 5.28
C GLU A 155 -17.55 -10.54 4.40
N GLU A 156 -18.57 -11.05 3.69
CA GLU A 156 -19.46 -10.26 2.86
C GLU A 156 -20.29 -9.27 3.69
N ALA A 157 -20.94 -9.76 4.75
CA ALA A 157 -21.71 -8.92 5.66
C ALA A 157 -20.81 -7.90 6.39
N PHE A 158 -19.57 -8.26 6.72
CA PHE A 158 -18.58 -7.34 7.30
C PHE A 158 -18.20 -6.24 6.32
N THR A 159 -17.94 -6.60 5.07
CA THR A 159 -17.68 -5.64 4.00
C THR A 159 -18.85 -4.66 3.89
N GLU A 160 -20.09 -5.15 3.77
CA GLU A 160 -21.30 -4.32 3.72
C GLU A 160 -21.46 -3.40 4.93
N ALA A 161 -21.20 -3.89 6.14
CA ALA A 161 -21.28 -3.08 7.35
C ALA A 161 -20.25 -1.94 7.33
N ILE A 162 -19.01 -2.23 6.92
CA ILE A 162 -17.94 -1.23 6.78
C ILE A 162 -18.28 -0.23 5.66
N LEU A 163 -18.81 -0.69 4.53
CA LEU A 163 -19.29 0.19 3.44
C LEU A 163 -20.31 1.19 3.98
N HIS A 164 -21.30 0.70 4.73
CA HIS A 164 -22.38 1.52 5.27
C HIS A 164 -21.85 2.61 6.22
N GLU A 165 -20.99 2.24 7.17
CA GLU A 165 -20.37 3.22 8.09
C GLU A 165 -19.53 4.26 7.34
N ILE A 166 -18.75 3.83 6.34
CA ILE A 166 -17.90 4.72 5.56
C ILE A 166 -18.71 5.72 4.74
N LEU A 167 -19.82 5.28 4.14
CA LEU A 167 -20.73 6.18 3.41
C LEU A 167 -21.43 7.19 4.33
N GLN A 168 -21.54 6.90 5.63
CA GLN A 168 -22.08 7.82 6.63
C GLN A 168 -21.05 8.81 7.17
N LEU A 169 -19.75 8.58 6.96
CA LEU A 169 -18.73 9.58 7.27
C LEU A 169 -19.00 10.81 6.40
N ASN A 170 -19.10 11.99 7.02
CA ASN A 170 -19.18 13.25 6.29
C ASN A 170 -17.84 13.50 5.59
N ALA A 171 -17.71 12.96 4.39
CA ALA A 171 -16.44 12.67 3.73
C ALA A 171 -15.78 13.88 3.05
N ALA A 172 -16.22 15.11 3.33
CA ALA A 172 -15.74 16.31 2.63
C ALA A 172 -14.20 16.47 2.62
N ASP A 173 -13.53 15.91 3.64
CA ASP A 173 -12.08 15.96 3.81
C ASP A 173 -11.36 14.63 3.47
N ILE A 174 -12.09 13.60 3.05
CA ILE A 174 -11.51 12.30 2.69
C ILE A 174 -11.29 12.23 1.19
N ALA A 175 -10.02 12.29 0.80
CA ALA A 175 -9.63 12.18 -0.61
C ALA A 175 -9.93 10.78 -1.17
N GLU A 176 -9.63 9.72 -0.42
CA GLU A 176 -9.74 8.34 -0.89
C GLU A 176 -9.79 7.33 0.26
N ILE A 177 -10.64 6.31 0.13
CA ILE A 177 -10.69 5.10 0.97
C ILE A 177 -10.64 3.89 0.04
N LEU A 178 -9.79 2.93 0.41
CA LEU A 178 -9.64 1.66 -0.27
C LEU A 178 -9.86 0.55 0.76
N LEU A 179 -10.86 -0.30 0.54
CA LEU A 179 -10.99 -1.56 1.29
C LEU A 179 -10.36 -2.66 0.46
N VAL A 180 -9.36 -3.31 1.05
CA VAL A 180 -8.57 -4.35 0.40
C VAL A 180 -8.85 -5.67 1.10
N GLN A 181 -9.31 -6.66 0.33
CA GLN A 181 -9.41 -8.03 0.79
C GLN A 181 -8.08 -8.73 0.52
N GLU A 182 -7.39 -9.13 1.57
CA GLU A 182 -6.08 -9.78 1.49
C GLU A 182 -6.17 -11.18 0.86
N ASP A 183 -5.24 -11.49 -0.04
CA ASP A 183 -4.89 -12.86 -0.39
C ASP A 183 -3.60 -13.25 0.35
N VAL A 184 -3.76 -13.97 1.46
CA VAL A 184 -2.67 -14.38 2.34
C VAL A 184 -1.59 -15.19 1.59
N LYS A 185 -1.98 -15.97 0.57
CA LYS A 185 -1.01 -16.79 -0.18
C LYS A 185 -0.13 -15.90 -1.04
N ILE A 186 -0.69 -14.90 -1.73
CA ILE A 186 0.06 -13.96 -2.55
C ILE A 186 0.88 -13.00 -1.68
N THR A 187 0.34 -12.56 -0.53
CA THR A 187 1.09 -11.78 0.46
C THR A 187 2.40 -12.50 0.81
N GLN A 188 2.29 -13.77 1.23
CA GLN A 188 3.42 -14.59 1.68
C GLN A 188 4.39 -14.98 0.55
N ALA A 189 3.92 -15.10 -0.69
CA ALA A 189 4.76 -15.48 -1.83
C ALA A 189 5.91 -14.46 -2.06
N GLY A 190 5.63 -13.17 -1.86
CA GLY A 190 6.62 -12.10 -2.06
C GLY A 190 7.73 -12.04 -1.02
N SER A 191 7.52 -12.63 0.16
CA SER A 191 8.46 -12.61 1.29
C SER A 191 9.50 -13.75 1.27
N LYS A 192 9.39 -14.67 0.31
CA LYS A 192 10.23 -15.90 0.23
C LYS A 192 11.43 -15.79 -0.72
N SER A 193 11.81 -14.58 -1.15
CA SER A 193 12.93 -14.42 -2.08
C SER A 193 14.24 -14.90 -1.48
N LYS A 194 14.95 -15.79 -2.21
CA LYS A 194 16.23 -16.38 -1.78
C LYS A 194 17.43 -15.42 -1.90
N SER A 195 17.23 -14.24 -2.51
CA SER A 195 18.33 -13.31 -2.81
C SER A 195 18.80 -12.47 -1.63
N TYR A 196 18.06 -12.46 -0.53
CA TYR A 196 18.43 -11.77 0.71
C TYR A 196 18.77 -12.82 1.77
N LYS A 197 19.98 -13.39 1.67
CA LYS A 197 20.46 -14.34 2.67
C LYS A 197 20.47 -13.65 4.04
N ASP A 198 19.98 -14.35 5.06
CA ASP A 198 19.92 -13.91 6.46
C ASP A 198 18.90 -12.79 6.78
N VAL A 199 18.06 -12.38 5.81
CA VAL A 199 16.96 -11.44 6.05
C VAL A 199 15.67 -12.19 6.34
N GLN A 200 15.03 -11.89 7.49
CA GLN A 200 13.71 -12.41 7.84
C GLN A 200 12.66 -11.35 7.54
N PHE A 201 11.82 -11.60 6.54
CA PHE A 201 10.64 -10.77 6.27
C PHE A 201 9.50 -11.20 7.22
N SER A 202 8.88 -10.23 7.89
CA SER A 202 7.72 -10.45 8.76
C SER A 202 6.45 -10.86 8.00
#